data_AF-A0A7C7EFP9-F1
#
_entry.id   AF-A0A7C7EFP9-F1
#
_cell.length_a   1.000
_cell.length_b   1.000
_cell.length_c   1.000
_cell.angle_alpha   90.00
_cell.angle_beta   90.00
_cell.angle_gamma   90.00
#
_symmetry.space_group_name_H-M   'P 1'
#
loop_
_entity.id
_entity.type
_entity.pdbx_description
1 polymer ?
#
loop_
_entity_poly.entity_id
_entity_poly.type
_entity_poly.pdbx_seq_one_letter_code
_entity_poly.pdbx_strand_id
1 'polypeptide(L)' 'MIPTPHIELKDKDLIAKTVLMPGDPLRAKFIAETYLKDVVEINSVRNMFGYTGTYKGKKITVMGSGMG' A
#
# COMPACT_ATOMS: atom_id res chain seq x y z
N MET A 1 13.70 7.07 8.30
CA MET A 1 14.56 5.88 8.08
C MET A 1 13.74 4.90 7.24
N ILE A 2 14.38 4.21 6.29
CA ILE A 2 13.80 3.08 5.55
C ILE A 2 14.80 1.93 5.61
N PRO A 3 14.37 0.67 5.86
CA PRO A 3 13.01 0.27 6.24
C PRO A 3 12.64 0.71 7.68
N THR A 4 11.40 0.46 8.10
CA THR A 4 10.94 0.59 9.50
C THR A 4 10.59 -0.80 10.06
N PRO A 5 10.37 -0.97 11.38
CA PRO A 5 10.04 -2.29 11.94
C PRO A 5 8.77 -2.95 11.39
N HIS A 6 7.85 -2.17 10.79
CA HIS A 6 6.53 -2.65 10.34
C HIS A 6 6.28 -2.44 8.85
N ILE A 7 7.16 -1.69 8.17
CA ILE A 7 7.04 -1.35 6.75
C ILE A 7 8.40 -1.54 6.10
N GLU A 8 8.53 -2.56 5.23
CA GLU A 8 9.79 -2.96 4.57
C GLU A 8 10.15 -2.17 3.30
N LEU A 9 9.46 -1.05 3.08
CA LEU A 9 9.67 -0.18 1.92
C LEU A 9 11.14 0.18 1.75
N LYS A 10 11.68 -0.09 0.55
CA LYS A 10 13.09 0.19 0.19
C LYS A 10 13.29 1.47 -0.61
N ASP A 11 12.24 1.93 -1.28
CA ASP A 11 12.26 3.15 -2.08
C ASP A 11 11.12 4.06 -1.62
N LYS A 12 11.47 5.25 -1.11
CA LYS A 12 10.49 6.23 -0.65
C LYS A 12 9.63 6.77 -1.77
N ASP A 13 10.11 6.76 -3.00
CA ASP A 13 9.32 7.28 -4.11
C ASP A 13 8.11 6.38 -4.39
N LEU A 14 8.16 5.10 -3.99
CA LEU A 14 7.06 4.16 -4.14
C LEU A 14 5.90 4.38 -3.17
N ILE A 15 6.00 5.20 -2.11
CA ILE A 15 4.82 5.55 -1.29
C ILE A 15 4.20 6.85 -1.78
N ALA A 16 2.90 6.85 -2.02
CA ALA A 16 2.17 8.03 -2.47
C ALA A 16 1.92 9.00 -1.32
N LYS A 17 1.75 10.28 -1.65
CA LYS A 17 1.29 11.29 -0.68
C LYS A 17 -0.11 11.00 -0.15
N THR A 18 -0.96 10.39 -0.97
CA THR A 18 -2.32 9.98 -0.59
C THR A 18 -2.36 8.48 -0.35
N VAL A 19 -2.73 8.09 0.87
CA VAL A 19 -2.79 6.70 1.31
C VAL A 19 -4.21 6.36 1.78
N LEU A 20 -4.79 5.28 1.25
CA LEU A 20 -6.02 4.68 1.75
C LEU A 20 -5.67 3.55 2.73
N MET A 21 -6.30 3.54 3.90
CA MET A 21 -5.94 2.66 5.01
C MET A 21 -7.11 1.76 5.44
N PRO A 22 -7.53 0.76 4.63
CA PRO A 22 -8.48 -0.25 5.11
C PRO A 22 -7.90 -1.02 6.31
N GLY A 23 -8.76 -1.50 7.22
CA GLY A 23 -8.30 -2.34 8.33
C GLY A 23 -7.79 -3.71 7.86
N ASP A 24 -8.58 -4.38 7.02
CA ASP A 24 -8.27 -5.70 6.45
C ASP A 24 -7.25 -5.62 5.30
N PRO A 25 -6.09 -6.32 5.41
CA PRO A 25 -5.10 -6.39 4.33
C PRO A 25 -5.63 -7.00 3.03
N LEU A 26 -6.57 -7.94 3.09
CA LEU A 26 -7.18 -8.52 1.89
C LEU A 26 -8.07 -7.50 1.17
N ARG A 27 -8.66 -6.56 1.92
CA ARG A 27 -9.35 -5.41 1.32
C ARG A 27 -8.36 -4.45 0.66
N ALA A 28 -7.18 -4.24 1.23
CA ALA A 28 -6.13 -3.45 0.58
C ALA A 28 -5.73 -4.06 -0.78
N LYS A 29 -5.51 -5.38 -0.80
CA LYS A 29 -5.23 -6.15 -2.01
C LYS A 29 -6.37 -6.03 -3.04
N PHE A 30 -7.61 -6.27 -2.62
CA PHE A 30 -8.78 -6.13 -3.49
C PHE A 30 -8.88 -4.73 -4.11
N ILE A 31 -8.69 -3.67 -3.33
CA ILE A 31 -8.75 -2.30 -3.84
C ILE A 31 -7.62 -2.06 -4.86
N ALA A 32 -6.40 -2.52 -4.56
CA ALA A 32 -5.26 -2.37 -5.44
C ALA A 32 -5.50 -3.06 -6.79
N GLU A 33 -5.89 -4.33 -6.78
CA GLU A 33 -6.13 -5.13 -7.99
C GLU A 33 -7.34 -4.64 -8.81
N THR A 34 -8.36 -4.07 -8.16
CA THR A 34 -9.60 -3.66 -8.83
C THR A 34 -9.53 -2.25 -9.40
N TYR A 35 -8.90 -1.31 -8.69
CA TYR A 35 -9.00 0.12 -9.01
C TYR A 35 -7.69 0.76 -9.47
N LEU A 36 -6.53 0.21 -9.10
CA LEU A 36 -5.24 0.81 -9.45
C LEU A 36 -4.68 0.19 -10.73
N LYS A 37 -3.88 0.97 -11.45
CA LYS A 37 -3.02 0.52 -12.54
C LYS A 37 -1.56 0.50 -12.08
N ASP A 38 -0.71 -0.24 -12.78
CA ASP A 38 0.74 -0.32 -12.53
C ASP A 38 1.06 -0.63 -11.06
N VAL A 39 0.34 -1.62 -10.51
CA VAL A 39 0.37 -1.96 -9.09
C VAL A 39 1.70 -2.60 -8.72
N VAL A 40 2.32 -2.09 -7.66
CA VAL A 40 3.51 -2.64 -7.03
C VAL A 40 3.20 -2.90 -5.55
N GLU A 41 3.48 -4.11 -5.08
CA GLU A 41 3.45 -4.41 -3.65
C GLU A 41 4.67 -3.79 -2.97
N ILE A 42 4.45 -2.98 -1.94
CA ILE A 42 5.48 -2.23 -1.23
C ILE A 42 5.69 -2.70 0.21
N ASN A 43 4.79 -3.53 0.74
CA ASN A 43 4.92 -4.11 2.08
C ASN A 43 4.13 -5.41 2.21
N SER A 44 4.75 -6.40 2.85
CA SER A 44 4.12 -7.66 3.25
C SER A 44 4.37 -7.99 4.73
N VAL A 45 5.20 -7.20 5.43
CA VAL A 45 5.53 -7.39 6.85
C VAL A 45 4.27 -7.51 7.70
N ARG A 46 4.21 -8.57 8.53
CA ARG A 46 3.08 -8.91 9.42
C ARG A 46 1.75 -9.11 8.68
N ASN A 47 1.80 -9.50 7.41
CA ASN A 47 0.64 -9.56 6.51
C ASN A 47 -0.07 -8.21 6.34
N MET A 48 0.60 -7.09 6.63
CA MET A 48 0.04 -5.76 6.45
C MET A 48 0.27 -5.27 5.03
N PHE A 49 -0.46 -5.87 4.09
CA PHE A 49 -0.25 -5.65 2.66
C PHE A 49 -0.38 -4.17 2.29
N GLY A 50 0.64 -3.66 1.60
CA GLY A 50 0.69 -2.31 1.07
C GLY A 50 0.97 -2.34 -0.41
N TYR A 51 0.22 -1.55 -1.17
CA TYR A 51 0.32 -1.46 -2.62
C TYR A 51 0.36 -0.02 -3.06
N THR A 52 1.15 0.29 -4.09
CA THR A 52 1.09 1.57 -4.79
C THR A 52 0.82 1.35 -6.25
N GLY A 53 -0.02 2.22 -6.82
CA GLY A 53 -0.28 2.25 -8.26
C GLY A 53 -0.82 3.61 -8.67
N THR A 54 -1.49 3.67 -9.82
CA THR A 54 -2.10 4.89 -10.33
C THR A 54 -3.62 4.76 -10.45
N TYR A 55 -4.34 5.80 -10.03
CA TYR A 55 -5.77 5.96 -10.21
C TYR A 55 -6.06 7.28 -10.90
N LYS A 56 -6.66 7.25 -12.10
CA LYS A 56 -6.97 8.44 -12.92
C LYS A 56 -5.77 9.39 -13.06
N GLY A 57 -4.59 8.83 -13.32
CA GLY A 57 -3.33 9.58 -13.48
C GLY A 57 -2.68 10.07 -12.19
N LYS A 58 -3.24 9.73 -11.02
CA LYS A 58 -2.68 10.10 -9.70
C LYS A 58 -2.06 8.88 -9.03
N LYS A 59 -0.88 9.04 -8.44
CA LYS A 59 -0.23 8.02 -7.63
C LYS A 59 -0.98 7.87 -6.30
N ILE A 60 -1.40 6.65 -5.97
CA ILE A 60 -2.16 6.33 -4.76
C ILE A 60 -1.56 5.08 -4.12
N THR A 61 -1.45 5.08 -2.79
CA THR A 61 -1.09 3.90 -2.00
C THR A 61 -2.32 3.39 -1.26
N VAL A 62 -2.46 2.07 -1.16
CA VAL A 62 -3.49 1.40 -0.35
C VAL A 62 -2.79 0.41 0.55
N MET A 63 -2.97 0.52 1.86
CA MET A 63 -2.27 -0.33 2.82
C MET A 63 -3.18 -0.75 3.96
N GLY A 64 -3.07 -2.01 4.39
CA GLY A 64 -3.75 -2.45 5.61
C GLY A 64 -3.32 -1.63 6.83
N SER A 65 -4.23 -1.41 7.77
CA SER A 65 -3.94 -0.76 9.07
C SER A 65 -4.10 -1.70 10.27
N GLY A 66 -4.73 -2.85 10.09
CA GLY A 66 -5.14 -3.72 11.19
C GLY A 66 -6.44 -3.24 11.84
N MET A 67 -6.67 -3.69 13.06
CA MET A 67 -7.85 -3.35 13.85
C MET A 67 -7.38 -2.95 15.24
N GLY A 68 -7.86 -1.81 15.76
CA GLY A 68 -7.67 -1.39 17.15
C GLY A 68 -6.21 -1.17 17.55
#